data_AF-A0A955NHQ2-F1
#
_entry.id   AF-A0A955NHQ2-F1
#
_cell.length_a   1.000
_cell.length_b   1.000
_cell.length_c   1.000
_cell.angle_alpha   90.00
_cell.angle_beta   90.00
_cell.angle_gamma   90.00
#
_symmetry.space_group_name_H-M   'P 1'
#
loop_
_entity.id
_entity.type
_entity.pdbx_description
1 polymer ?
#
loop_
_entity_poly.entity_id
_entity_poly.type
_entity_poly.pdbx_seq_one_letter_code
_entity_poly.pdbx_strand_id
1 'polypeptide(L)'
;AEELKGLISEKKRLENEIRKLEAMPKVYAGRFVEPGDTFRLHRGDPMMEREQVHPGGIVSLASLPLDLPESTPEQERRLALAEWIASEENPLTARVIVNRVWHYHFGKGLVKTPSEFGNLGVEPSHPELLDYLAKRFVDEGWSLKKLHKWILMSQTYRQSSLPREDCLSVDAGTKLLWRYPPHRLEAEPIRDSILAISGNLDLSMGGPGYEVFEPNDNYVHVYEAKRSFGPEEWRRMVYQFKPRMEQDQTFGVFDCPDAALPTPKRTRSTTPLQALNLLNSPFILQQCGILSQRLVEDAGADVSDQIELAFRLAFGRSPCDTELTSAEALVNQYGLPIFCRAMFNANEFLYVN
;
A
#
# COMPACT_ATOMS: atom_id res chain seq x y z
N ALA A 1 49.29 -0.36 -41.41
CA ALA A 1 49.33 0.44 -40.16
C ALA A 1 47.94 0.97 -39.78
N GLU A 2 47.19 1.49 -40.75
CA GLU A 2 45.83 2.03 -40.55
C GLU A 2 44.78 0.92 -40.29
N GLU A 3 44.87 -0.19 -41.03
CA GLU A 3 44.05 -1.38 -40.83
C GLU A 3 44.23 -2.04 -39.45
N LEU A 4 45.49 -2.08 -38.96
CA LEU A 4 45.81 -2.56 -37.61
C LEU A 4 45.19 -1.67 -36.52
N LYS A 5 45.14 -0.35 -36.73
CA LYS A 5 44.47 0.58 -35.80
C LYS A 5 42.95 0.37 -35.79
N GLY A 6 42.34 0.10 -36.95
CA GLY A 6 40.91 -0.24 -37.07
C GLY A 6 40.56 -1.54 -36.35
N LEU A 7 41.36 -2.58 -36.52
CA LEU A 7 41.14 -3.87 -35.84
C LEU A 7 41.32 -3.76 -34.31
N ILE A 8 42.24 -2.93 -33.83
CA ILE A 8 42.43 -2.70 -32.39
C ILE A 8 41.26 -1.91 -31.77
N SER A 9 40.71 -0.92 -32.48
CA SER A 9 39.54 -0.17 -31.99
C SER A 9 38.29 -1.04 -31.97
N GLU A 10 38.12 -1.90 -33.00
CA GLU A 10 37.02 -2.85 -33.06
C GLU A 10 37.11 -3.93 -31.99
N LYS A 11 38.31 -4.48 -31.74
CA LYS A 11 38.56 -5.38 -30.62
C LYS A 11 38.18 -4.74 -29.28
N LYS A 12 38.60 -3.49 -29.01
CA LYS A 12 38.22 -2.77 -27.78
C LYS A 12 36.72 -2.54 -27.66
N ARG A 13 36.03 -2.25 -28.78
CA ARG A 13 34.58 -2.09 -28.81
C ARG A 13 33.89 -3.39 -28.42
N LEU A 14 34.29 -4.50 -29.04
CA LEU A 14 33.73 -5.83 -28.79
C LEU A 14 34.05 -6.32 -27.37
N GLU A 15 35.26 -6.08 -26.85
CA GLU A 15 35.62 -6.39 -25.46
C GLU A 15 34.75 -5.61 -24.45
N ASN A 16 34.45 -4.34 -24.73
CA ASN A 16 33.53 -3.54 -23.90
C ASN A 16 32.08 -4.03 -24.00
N GLU A 17 31.65 -4.46 -25.18
CA GLU A 17 30.31 -5.00 -25.41
C GLU A 17 30.12 -6.35 -24.71
N ILE A 18 31.11 -7.24 -24.80
CA ILE A 18 31.16 -8.49 -24.02
C ILE A 18 31.11 -8.18 -22.53
N ARG A 19 31.93 -7.24 -22.02
CA ARG A 19 31.89 -6.85 -20.60
C ARG A 19 30.51 -6.35 -20.16
N LYS A 20 29.80 -5.61 -21.01
CA LYS A 20 28.44 -5.15 -20.72
C LYS A 20 27.42 -6.29 -20.72
N LEU A 21 27.58 -7.27 -21.60
CA LEU A 21 26.70 -8.45 -21.68
C LEU A 21 26.98 -9.47 -20.56
N GLU A 22 28.25 -9.64 -20.16
CA GLU A 22 28.67 -10.49 -19.05
C GLU A 22 28.38 -9.87 -17.68
N ALA A 23 28.24 -8.54 -17.62
CA ALA A 23 27.68 -7.83 -16.48
C ALA A 23 26.16 -8.06 -16.39
N MET A 24 25.75 -9.33 -16.28
CA MET A 24 24.42 -9.65 -15.81
C MET A 24 24.20 -8.95 -14.47
N PRO A 25 23.03 -8.32 -14.24
CA PRO A 25 22.73 -7.74 -12.95
C PRO A 25 22.88 -8.83 -11.89
N LYS A 26 23.83 -8.63 -10.97
CA LYS A 26 23.99 -9.53 -9.84
C LYS A 26 22.71 -9.43 -9.02
N VAL A 27 21.97 -10.53 -8.95
CA VAL A 27 20.78 -10.63 -8.12
C VAL A 27 21.17 -11.34 -6.83
N TYR A 28 20.65 -10.85 -5.70
CA TYR A 28 20.64 -11.61 -4.47
C TYR A 28 19.58 -12.70 -4.61
N ALA A 29 20.00 -13.90 -5.01
CA ALA A 29 19.15 -15.07 -5.05
C ALA A 29 19.45 -15.98 -3.85
N GLY A 30 18.41 -16.43 -3.16
CA GLY A 30 18.55 -17.47 -2.15
C GLY A 30 18.92 -18.81 -2.81
N ARG A 31 19.79 -19.59 -2.17
CA ARG A 31 20.05 -20.98 -2.55
C ARG A 31 19.19 -21.89 -1.67
N PHE A 32 18.34 -22.71 -2.28
CA PHE A 32 17.65 -23.77 -1.55
C PHE A 32 18.68 -24.79 -1.06
N VAL A 33 18.66 -25.05 0.24
CA VAL A 33 19.47 -26.05 0.91
C VAL A 33 18.53 -26.97 1.69
N GLU A 34 18.89 -28.23 1.82
CA GLU A 34 18.14 -29.12 2.71
C GLU A 34 18.16 -28.54 4.13
N PRO A 35 16.99 -28.38 4.77
CA PRO A 35 16.94 -27.97 6.16
C PRO A 35 17.72 -28.96 7.02
N GLY A 36 18.52 -28.44 7.97
CA GLY A 36 19.18 -29.29 8.96
C GLY A 36 18.16 -29.92 9.92
N ASP A 37 18.64 -30.91 10.67
CA ASP A 37 17.84 -31.56 11.71
C ASP A 37 17.36 -30.54 12.75
N THR A 38 16.11 -30.67 13.17
CA THR A 38 15.51 -29.81 14.21
C THR A 38 15.31 -30.65 15.47
N PHE A 39 15.65 -30.09 16.64
CA PHE A 39 15.55 -30.79 17.92
C PHE A 39 14.65 -30.04 18.90
N ARG A 40 13.97 -30.77 19.79
CA ARG A 40 13.27 -30.15 20.92
C ARG A 40 14.31 -29.66 21.92
N LEU A 41 14.27 -28.37 22.23
CA LEU A 41 15.20 -27.75 23.17
C LEU A 41 14.74 -27.92 24.63
N HIS A 42 15.65 -28.28 25.52
CA HIS A 42 15.39 -28.36 26.96
C HIS A 42 15.13 -26.96 27.53
N ARG A 43 13.87 -26.61 27.80
CA ARG A 43 13.46 -25.27 28.30
C ARG A 43 13.88 -24.11 27.38
N GLY A 44 14.04 -24.38 26.09
CA GLY A 44 14.44 -23.37 25.09
C GLY A 44 15.94 -23.07 25.03
N ASP A 45 16.79 -23.80 25.76
CA ASP A 45 18.24 -23.64 25.66
C ASP A 45 18.76 -24.27 24.34
N PRO A 46 19.34 -23.48 23.42
CA PRO A 46 19.82 -23.98 22.13
C PRO A 46 21.01 -24.95 22.26
N MET A 47 21.69 -25.00 23.41
CA MET A 47 22.80 -25.92 23.65
C MET A 47 22.35 -27.27 24.24
N MET A 48 21.07 -27.42 24.58
CA MET A 48 20.52 -28.64 25.18
C MET A 48 19.44 -29.25 24.28
N GLU A 49 19.89 -29.87 23.19
CA GLU A 49 19.06 -30.66 22.29
C GLU A 49 18.54 -31.92 22.98
N ARG A 50 17.28 -32.28 22.71
CA ARG A 50 16.67 -33.54 23.14
C ARG A 50 16.37 -34.42 21.93
N GLU A 51 15.13 -34.85 21.76
CA GLU A 51 14.72 -35.63 20.60
C GLU A 51 14.66 -34.78 19.33
N GLN A 52 14.99 -35.40 18.21
CA GLN A 52 14.75 -34.84 16.88
C GLN A 52 13.24 -34.70 16.65
N VAL A 53 12.85 -33.62 15.99
CA VAL A 53 11.47 -33.33 15.61
C VAL A 53 11.41 -33.23 14.10
N HIS A 54 10.59 -34.08 13.49
CA HIS A 54 10.38 -34.08 12.05
C HIS A 54 9.37 -32.98 11.65
N PRO A 55 9.51 -32.39 10.45
CA PRO A 55 8.51 -31.49 9.91
C PRO A 55 7.15 -32.20 9.75
N GLY A 56 6.11 -31.68 10.39
CA GLY A 56 4.76 -32.23 10.32
C GLY A 56 3.70 -31.17 10.69
N GLY A 57 2.44 -31.47 10.41
CA GLY A 57 1.31 -30.62 10.80
C GLY A 57 1.04 -30.65 12.30
N ILE A 58 0.37 -29.62 12.81
CA ILE A 58 -0.07 -29.59 14.21
C ILE A 58 -1.39 -30.34 14.33
N VAL A 59 -1.31 -31.65 14.56
CA VAL A 59 -2.45 -32.59 14.61
C VAL A 59 -3.54 -32.16 15.61
N SER A 60 -3.17 -31.44 16.68
CA SER A 60 -4.11 -30.98 17.70
C SER A 60 -4.89 -29.70 17.35
N LEU A 61 -4.48 -28.95 16.33
CA LEU A 61 -5.06 -27.64 16.00
C LEU A 61 -5.98 -27.66 14.78
N ALA A 62 -6.10 -28.80 14.10
CA ALA A 62 -6.83 -28.87 12.84
C ALA A 62 -7.77 -30.06 12.79
N SER A 63 -8.99 -29.81 12.32
CA SER A 63 -9.92 -30.84 11.88
C SER A 63 -9.42 -31.59 10.63
N LEU A 64 -8.46 -31.02 9.91
CA LEU A 64 -7.75 -31.63 8.80
C LEU A 64 -6.28 -31.85 9.20
N PRO A 65 -5.84 -33.07 9.53
CA PRO A 65 -4.44 -33.33 9.86
C PRO A 65 -3.55 -33.27 8.60
N LEU A 66 -2.41 -32.57 8.68
CA LEU A 66 -1.35 -32.65 7.67
C LEU A 66 -0.31 -33.67 8.16
N ASP A 67 -0.56 -34.94 7.84
CA ASP A 67 0.32 -36.06 8.18
C ASP A 67 1.05 -36.54 6.93
N LEU A 68 2.38 -36.50 6.96
CA LEU A 68 3.25 -36.84 5.83
C LEU A 68 4.37 -37.77 6.33
N PRO A 69 4.70 -38.86 5.61
CA PRO A 69 5.80 -39.75 5.96
C PRO A 69 7.10 -38.99 6.18
N GLU A 70 7.95 -39.41 7.13
CA GLU A 70 9.26 -38.77 7.38
C GLU A 70 10.18 -38.75 6.16
N SER A 71 10.03 -39.74 5.26
CA SER A 71 10.79 -39.83 4.01
C SER A 71 10.31 -38.89 2.90
N THR A 72 9.23 -38.12 3.09
CA THR A 72 8.71 -37.22 2.05
C THR A 72 9.71 -36.11 1.73
N PRO A 73 10.07 -35.92 0.44
CA PRO A 73 10.94 -34.85 -0.01
C PRO A 73 10.46 -33.46 0.39
N GLU A 74 11.40 -32.54 0.62
CA GLU A 74 11.10 -31.18 1.11
C GLU A 74 10.13 -30.41 0.20
N GLN A 75 10.31 -30.51 -1.11
CA GLN A 75 9.45 -29.86 -2.10
C GLN A 75 8.00 -30.36 -2.03
N GLU A 76 7.82 -31.67 -1.87
CA GLU A 76 6.50 -32.29 -1.73
C GLU A 76 5.83 -31.89 -0.42
N ARG A 77 6.61 -31.74 0.67
CA ARG A 77 6.08 -31.22 1.95
C ARG A 77 5.56 -29.79 1.82
N ARG A 78 6.29 -28.92 1.12
CA ARG A 78 5.83 -27.53 0.89
C ARG A 78 4.57 -27.48 0.05
N LEU A 79 4.48 -28.34 -0.96
CA LEU A 79 3.29 -28.44 -1.80
C LEU A 79 2.09 -28.93 -0.98
N ALA A 80 2.24 -30.02 -0.23
CA ALA A 80 1.19 -30.55 0.63
C ALA A 80 0.72 -29.54 1.70
N LEU A 81 1.65 -28.77 2.29
CA LEU A 81 1.29 -27.66 3.18
C LEU A 81 0.48 -26.57 2.46
N ALA A 82 0.88 -26.19 1.23
CA ALA A 82 0.17 -25.19 0.46
C ALA A 82 -1.25 -25.64 0.08
N GLU A 83 -1.40 -26.89 -0.36
CA GLU A 83 -2.70 -27.51 -0.65
C GLU A 83 -3.57 -27.61 0.61
N TRP A 84 -2.98 -27.94 1.76
CA TRP A 84 -3.67 -27.98 3.04
C TRP A 84 -4.16 -26.59 3.51
N ILE A 85 -3.32 -25.56 3.36
CA ILE A 85 -3.70 -24.17 3.66
C ILE A 85 -4.85 -23.72 2.75
N ALA A 86 -4.78 -24.03 1.45
CA ALA A 86 -5.78 -23.60 0.46
C ALA A 86 -6.94 -24.60 0.26
N SER A 87 -7.02 -25.64 1.08
CA SER A 87 -8.07 -26.66 0.98
C SER A 87 -9.45 -26.06 1.22
N GLU A 88 -10.46 -26.53 0.47
CA GLU A 88 -11.86 -26.16 0.68
C GLU A 88 -12.38 -26.63 2.06
N GLU A 89 -11.75 -27.66 2.62
CA GLU A 89 -12.03 -28.18 3.97
C GLU A 89 -11.41 -27.31 5.07
N ASN A 90 -10.55 -26.35 4.71
CA ASN A 90 -9.99 -25.36 5.62
C ASN A 90 -10.75 -24.02 5.50
N PRO A 91 -11.77 -23.75 6.35
CA PRO A 91 -12.58 -22.55 6.24
C PRO A 91 -11.83 -21.28 6.64
N LEU A 92 -10.71 -21.38 7.39
CA LEU A 92 -10.02 -20.23 7.94
C LEU A 92 -9.39 -19.37 6.85
N THR A 93 -8.72 -20.00 5.87
CA THR A 93 -8.01 -19.28 4.81
C THR A 93 -8.95 -18.38 4.02
N ALA A 94 -10.10 -18.92 3.60
CA ALA A 94 -11.13 -18.16 2.88
C ALA A 94 -11.73 -17.04 3.75
N ARG A 95 -12.07 -17.33 5.02
CA ARG A 95 -12.60 -16.31 5.95
C ARG A 95 -11.60 -15.17 6.19
N VAL A 96 -10.32 -15.49 6.38
CA VAL A 96 -9.26 -14.49 6.65
C VAL A 96 -9.09 -13.56 5.47
N ILE A 97 -8.95 -14.08 4.24
CA ILE A 97 -8.75 -13.24 3.06
C ILE A 97 -9.99 -12.43 2.72
N VAL A 98 -11.20 -13.01 2.83
CA VAL A 98 -12.46 -12.27 2.65
C VAL A 98 -12.56 -11.12 3.64
N ASN A 99 -12.27 -11.36 4.92
CA ASN A 99 -12.27 -10.32 5.93
C ASN A 99 -11.21 -9.24 5.66
N ARG A 100 -10.04 -9.61 5.13
CA ARG A 100 -8.98 -8.66 4.75
C ARG A 100 -9.45 -7.77 3.59
N VAL A 101 -10.02 -8.35 2.54
CA VAL A 101 -10.55 -7.57 1.40
C VAL A 101 -11.70 -6.66 1.87
N TRP A 102 -12.61 -7.18 2.69
CA TRP A 102 -13.68 -6.40 3.31
C TRP A 102 -13.14 -5.23 4.13
N HIS A 103 -12.14 -5.48 4.97
CA HIS A 103 -11.46 -4.46 5.77
C HIS A 103 -10.92 -3.34 4.88
N TYR A 104 -10.24 -3.63 3.78
CA TYR A 104 -9.70 -2.58 2.91
C TYR A 104 -10.78 -1.73 2.21
N HIS A 105 -11.99 -2.28 1.98
CA HIS A 105 -13.11 -1.50 1.45
C HIS A 105 -13.80 -0.63 2.50
N PHE A 106 -14.03 -1.17 3.69
CA PHE A 106 -14.85 -0.50 4.72
C PHE A 106 -14.03 0.11 5.87
N GLY A 107 -12.69 0.06 5.80
CA GLY A 107 -11.77 0.47 6.88
C GLY A 107 -11.79 -0.43 8.12
N LYS A 108 -12.68 -1.43 8.16
CA LYS A 108 -12.83 -2.36 9.29
C LYS A 108 -13.38 -3.70 8.79
N GLY A 109 -12.71 -4.79 9.19
CA GLY A 109 -13.17 -6.14 8.90
C GLY A 109 -14.47 -6.50 9.64
N LEU A 110 -15.18 -7.49 9.11
CA LEU A 110 -16.27 -8.17 9.81
C LEU A 110 -15.76 -8.75 11.14
N VAL A 111 -14.59 -9.38 11.10
CA VAL A 111 -13.75 -9.65 12.27
C VAL A 111 -12.80 -8.47 12.46
N LYS A 112 -12.89 -7.80 13.61
CA LYS A 112 -12.13 -6.56 13.88
C LYS A 112 -10.62 -6.79 14.00
N THR A 113 -10.19 -8.03 14.25
CA THR A 113 -8.80 -8.47 14.42
C THR A 113 -8.34 -9.22 13.15
N PRO A 114 -7.78 -8.55 12.13
CA PRO A 114 -7.61 -9.15 10.80
C PRO A 114 -6.64 -10.33 10.74
N SER A 115 -5.76 -10.47 11.74
CA SER A 115 -4.80 -11.58 11.84
C SER A 115 -5.10 -12.55 13.00
N GLU A 116 -6.18 -12.34 13.76
CA GLU A 116 -6.54 -13.20 14.89
C GLU A 116 -7.99 -13.66 14.76
N PHE A 117 -8.16 -14.88 14.24
CA PHE A 117 -9.45 -15.56 14.06
C PHE A 117 -9.71 -16.64 15.12
N GLY A 118 -8.74 -16.86 16.03
CA GLY A 118 -8.87 -17.80 17.15
C GLY A 118 -9.48 -17.17 18.40
N ASN A 119 -9.33 -17.84 19.53
CA ASN A 119 -9.91 -17.43 20.82
C ASN A 119 -9.36 -16.10 21.38
N LEU A 120 -8.22 -15.63 20.88
CA LEU A 120 -7.65 -14.32 21.22
C LEU A 120 -8.20 -13.19 20.33
N GLY A 121 -8.95 -13.54 19.28
CA GLY A 121 -9.61 -12.61 18.37
C GLY A 121 -10.95 -12.12 18.90
N VAL A 122 -11.71 -11.50 17.99
CA VAL A 122 -13.08 -11.02 18.28
C VAL A 122 -14.05 -11.69 17.32
N GLU A 123 -15.24 -12.03 17.81
CA GLU A 123 -16.30 -12.59 16.96
C GLU A 123 -16.68 -11.64 15.80
N PRO A 124 -17.05 -12.21 14.63
CA PRO A 124 -17.48 -11.42 13.49
C PRO A 124 -18.75 -10.62 13.81
N SER A 125 -18.83 -9.39 13.31
CA SER A 125 -20.05 -8.57 13.41
C SER A 125 -21.23 -9.18 12.65
N HIS A 126 -20.95 -9.86 11.53
CA HIS A 126 -21.93 -10.52 10.67
C HIS A 126 -21.40 -11.91 10.28
N PRO A 127 -21.54 -12.95 11.13
CA PRO A 127 -20.99 -14.28 10.89
C PRO A 127 -21.52 -14.91 9.59
N GLU A 128 -22.83 -14.84 9.36
CA GLU A 128 -23.47 -15.43 8.18
C GLU A 128 -22.99 -14.78 6.87
N LEU A 129 -22.76 -13.46 6.88
CA LEU A 129 -22.22 -12.74 5.73
C LEU A 129 -20.77 -13.16 5.43
N LEU A 130 -19.95 -13.28 6.48
CA LEU A 130 -18.58 -13.73 6.35
C LEU A 130 -18.53 -15.15 5.75
N ASP A 131 -19.38 -16.04 6.23
CA ASP A 131 -19.46 -17.43 5.75
C ASP A 131 -19.97 -17.52 4.32
N TYR A 132 -20.98 -16.72 3.99
CA TYR A 132 -21.50 -16.63 2.63
C TYR A 132 -20.42 -16.15 1.64
N LEU A 133 -19.70 -15.08 1.99
CA LEU A 133 -18.63 -14.55 1.13
C LEU A 133 -17.44 -15.50 1.04
N ALA A 134 -17.05 -16.15 2.14
CA ALA A 134 -15.96 -17.13 2.17
C ALA A 134 -16.29 -18.34 1.29
N LYS A 135 -17.47 -18.94 1.47
CA LYS A 135 -17.92 -20.06 0.63
C LYS A 135 -17.95 -19.67 -0.85
N ARG A 136 -18.58 -18.53 -1.17
CA ARG A 136 -18.67 -18.05 -2.55
C ARG A 136 -17.29 -17.78 -3.17
N PHE A 137 -16.36 -17.26 -2.39
CA PHE A 137 -14.99 -17.00 -2.85
C PHE A 137 -14.28 -18.29 -3.27
N VAL A 138 -14.43 -19.36 -2.48
CA VAL A 138 -13.93 -20.70 -2.82
C VAL A 138 -14.64 -21.25 -4.06
N ASP A 139 -15.98 -21.27 -4.06
CA ASP A 139 -16.81 -21.80 -5.15
C ASP A 139 -16.53 -21.09 -6.50
N GLU A 140 -16.11 -19.82 -6.49
CA GLU A 140 -15.78 -19.04 -7.68
C GLU A 140 -14.29 -19.08 -8.08
N GLY A 141 -13.52 -20.00 -7.48
CA GLY A 141 -12.12 -20.30 -7.83
C GLY A 141 -11.12 -19.31 -7.24
N TRP A 142 -11.35 -18.86 -5.99
CA TRP A 142 -10.43 -17.99 -5.25
C TRP A 142 -10.13 -16.66 -5.96
N SER A 143 -11.04 -16.18 -6.81
CA SER A 143 -10.82 -14.99 -7.62
C SER A 143 -11.05 -13.70 -6.82
N LEU A 144 -9.96 -13.04 -6.43
CA LEU A 144 -10.03 -11.74 -5.75
C LEU A 144 -10.84 -10.72 -6.56
N LYS A 145 -10.68 -10.69 -7.89
CA LYS A 145 -11.43 -9.78 -8.78
C LYS A 145 -12.94 -9.96 -8.65
N LYS A 146 -13.42 -11.21 -8.60
CA LYS A 146 -14.86 -11.48 -8.40
C LYS A 146 -15.31 -11.06 -7.01
N LEU A 147 -14.54 -11.37 -5.96
CA LEU A 147 -14.83 -10.93 -4.59
C LEU A 147 -14.93 -9.41 -4.47
N HIS A 148 -13.98 -8.67 -5.06
CA HIS A 148 -14.06 -7.20 -5.17
C HIS A 148 -15.35 -6.77 -5.84
N LYS A 149 -15.70 -7.35 -7.00
CA LYS A 149 -16.94 -7.03 -7.72
C LYS A 149 -18.19 -7.25 -6.85
N TRP A 150 -18.27 -8.36 -6.11
CA TRP A 150 -19.41 -8.63 -5.22
C TRP A 150 -19.57 -7.57 -4.13
N ILE A 151 -18.47 -7.19 -3.50
CA ILE A 151 -18.48 -6.15 -2.46
C ILE A 151 -18.88 -4.81 -3.07
N LEU A 152 -18.21 -4.38 -4.15
CA LEU A 152 -18.42 -3.08 -4.78
C LEU A 152 -19.83 -2.91 -5.38
N MET A 153 -20.44 -4.01 -5.85
CA MET A 153 -21.79 -4.00 -6.41
C MET A 153 -22.90 -4.22 -5.35
N SER A 154 -22.54 -4.48 -4.09
CA SER A 154 -23.52 -4.64 -3.02
C SER A 154 -24.29 -3.34 -2.76
N GLN A 155 -25.49 -3.46 -2.17
CA GLN A 155 -26.20 -2.27 -1.67
C GLN A 155 -25.42 -1.61 -0.54
N THR A 156 -24.77 -2.42 0.32
CA THR A 156 -23.96 -1.96 1.47
C THR A 156 -22.80 -1.05 1.06
N TYR A 157 -22.05 -1.40 0.02
CA TYR A 157 -20.95 -0.56 -0.47
C TYR A 157 -21.45 0.72 -1.13
N ARG A 158 -22.59 0.67 -1.82
CA ARG A 158 -23.18 1.81 -2.54
C ARG A 158 -24.06 2.71 -1.67
N GLN A 159 -24.08 2.51 -0.35
CA GLN A 159 -24.81 3.40 0.54
C GLN A 159 -24.15 4.78 0.59
N SER A 160 -24.95 5.81 0.87
CA SER A 160 -24.41 7.14 1.19
C SER A 160 -23.60 7.08 2.49
N SER A 161 -22.61 7.95 2.64
CA SER A 161 -21.89 8.21 3.89
C SER A 161 -22.52 9.31 4.75
N LEU A 162 -23.63 9.91 4.32
CA LEU A 162 -24.31 10.95 5.08
C LEU A 162 -24.79 10.41 6.44
N PRO A 163 -24.55 11.16 7.54
CA PRO A 163 -25.02 10.76 8.85
C PRO A 163 -26.55 10.78 8.93
N ARG A 164 -27.12 9.81 9.64
CA ARG A 164 -28.53 9.75 10.01
C ARG A 164 -28.66 9.73 11.52
N GLU A 165 -29.43 10.67 12.07
CA GLU A 165 -29.48 10.92 13.51
C GLU A 165 -30.07 9.73 14.30
N ASP A 166 -31.10 9.09 13.73
CA ASP A 166 -31.72 7.87 14.28
C ASP A 166 -30.70 6.72 14.36
N CYS A 167 -29.93 6.49 13.30
CA CYS A 167 -28.92 5.43 13.27
C CYS A 167 -27.68 5.74 14.13
N LEU A 168 -27.24 7.00 14.18
CA LEU A 168 -26.10 7.43 15.02
C LEU A 168 -26.35 7.18 16.49
N SER A 169 -27.60 7.36 16.96
CA SER A 169 -27.98 7.10 18.35
C SER A 169 -27.83 5.63 18.76
N VAL A 170 -27.96 4.71 17.80
CA VAL A 170 -27.88 3.25 18.02
C VAL A 170 -26.46 2.71 17.75
N ASP A 171 -25.83 3.17 16.66
CA ASP A 171 -24.54 2.67 16.19
C ASP A 171 -23.71 3.79 15.56
N ALA A 172 -23.17 4.66 16.42
CA ALA A 172 -22.24 5.72 16.01
C ALA A 172 -20.99 5.16 15.28
N GLY A 173 -20.58 3.93 15.61
CA GLY A 173 -19.41 3.28 15.04
C GLY A 173 -19.63 2.65 13.65
N THR A 174 -20.84 2.75 13.09
CA THR A 174 -21.24 2.17 11.80
C THR A 174 -20.88 0.67 11.71
N LYS A 175 -20.94 -0.06 12.84
CA LYS A 175 -20.71 -1.51 12.89
C LYS A 175 -21.74 -2.27 12.04
N LEU A 176 -22.98 -1.80 12.01
CA LEU A 176 -24.11 -2.37 11.28
C LEU A 176 -24.20 -1.89 9.83
N LEU A 177 -23.27 -1.03 9.39
CA LEU A 177 -23.16 -0.60 7.99
C LEU A 177 -24.46 0.01 7.44
N TRP A 178 -25.10 0.84 8.25
CA TRP A 178 -26.28 1.64 7.90
C TRP A 178 -25.94 2.88 7.05
N ARG A 179 -24.63 3.15 6.88
CA ARG A 179 -24.04 4.08 5.92
C ARG A 179 -22.67 3.57 5.48
N TYR A 180 -22.11 4.11 4.41
CA TYR A 180 -20.70 3.89 4.10
C TYR A 180 -19.81 4.61 5.14
N PRO A 181 -18.84 3.94 5.78
CA PRO A 181 -17.97 4.57 6.77
C PRO A 181 -16.94 5.48 6.08
N PRO A 182 -16.99 6.82 6.29
CA PRO A 182 -15.97 7.71 5.77
C PRO A 182 -14.61 7.31 6.33
N HIS A 183 -13.60 7.33 5.47
CA HIS A 183 -12.31 6.83 5.88
C HIS A 183 -11.18 7.62 5.22
N ARG A 184 -10.21 8.01 6.03
CA ARG A 184 -9.06 8.78 5.55
C ARG A 184 -8.15 7.93 4.67
N LEU A 185 -7.67 8.50 3.57
CA LEU A 185 -6.66 7.91 2.71
C LEU A 185 -5.35 7.64 3.46
N GLU A 186 -4.68 6.57 3.05
CA GLU A 186 -3.35 6.22 3.52
C GLU A 186 -2.27 7.08 2.83
N ALA A 187 -1.03 7.00 3.29
CA ALA A 187 0.10 7.76 2.76
C ALA A 187 0.26 7.66 1.24
N GLU A 188 0.21 6.43 0.71
CA GLU A 188 0.47 6.14 -0.70
C GLU A 188 -0.61 6.73 -1.62
N PRO A 189 -1.92 6.52 -1.37
CA PRO A 189 -2.96 7.19 -2.15
C PRO A 189 -2.92 8.72 -2.06
N ILE A 190 -2.60 9.32 -0.91
CA ILE A 190 -2.50 10.79 -0.79
C ILE A 190 -1.43 11.30 -1.74
N ARG A 191 -0.22 10.72 -1.66
CA ARG A 191 0.90 11.11 -2.51
C ARG A 191 0.61 10.88 -4.00
N ASP A 192 0.11 9.71 -4.35
CA ASP A 192 -0.16 9.35 -5.74
C ASP A 192 -1.30 10.22 -6.32
N SER A 193 -2.28 10.62 -5.49
CA SER A 193 -3.35 11.55 -5.91
C SER A 193 -2.81 12.95 -6.17
N ILE A 194 -1.90 13.45 -5.33
CA ILE A 194 -1.21 14.73 -5.56
C ILE A 194 -0.51 14.72 -6.92
N LEU A 195 0.26 13.66 -7.22
CA LEU A 195 0.95 13.53 -8.51
C LEU A 195 -0.02 13.39 -9.70
N ALA A 196 -1.11 12.63 -9.53
CA ALA A 196 -2.11 12.45 -10.57
C ALA A 196 -2.79 13.78 -10.94
N ILE A 197 -3.14 14.58 -9.93
CA ILE A 197 -3.79 15.88 -10.09
C ILE A 197 -2.80 16.94 -10.60
N SER A 198 -1.54 16.90 -10.17
CA SER A 198 -0.48 17.72 -10.77
C SER A 198 -0.15 17.33 -12.21
N GLY A 199 -0.56 16.13 -12.66
CA GLY A 199 -0.37 15.67 -14.04
C GLY A 199 0.99 15.03 -14.32
N ASN A 200 1.72 14.62 -13.29
CA ASN A 200 3.09 14.11 -13.41
C ASN A 200 3.28 12.67 -12.87
N LEU A 201 2.21 12.01 -12.42
CA LEU A 201 2.27 10.62 -11.96
C LEU A 201 2.75 9.66 -13.05
N ASP A 202 3.88 9.00 -12.81
CA ASP A 202 4.38 7.90 -13.64
C ASP A 202 3.74 6.57 -13.21
N LEU A 203 3.00 5.96 -14.14
CA LEU A 203 2.30 4.68 -13.98
C LEU A 203 3.14 3.46 -14.44
N SER A 204 4.39 3.66 -14.83
CA SER A 204 5.28 2.60 -15.30
C SER A 204 5.43 1.48 -14.26
N MET A 205 5.08 0.26 -14.67
CA MET A 205 5.11 -0.93 -13.81
C MET A 205 6.47 -1.64 -13.85
N GLY A 206 6.89 -2.17 -12.70
CA GLY A 206 8.17 -2.86 -12.55
C GLY A 206 9.38 -1.91 -12.60
N GLY A 207 10.56 -2.46 -12.86
CA GLY A 207 11.81 -1.69 -12.87
C GLY A 207 12.30 -1.28 -11.47
N PRO A 208 13.40 -0.51 -11.39
CA PRO A 208 13.95 -0.04 -10.12
C PRO A 208 12.96 0.91 -9.41
N GLY A 209 13.04 0.97 -8.09
CA GLY A 209 12.32 1.96 -7.30
C GLY A 209 12.92 3.36 -7.40
N TYR A 210 12.46 4.27 -6.53
CA TYR A 210 13.06 5.60 -6.36
C TYR A 210 13.39 5.87 -4.89
N GLU A 211 14.33 6.78 -4.64
CA GLU A 211 14.79 7.14 -3.30
C GLU A 211 14.34 8.55 -2.92
N VAL A 212 13.86 8.69 -1.68
CA VAL A 212 13.50 9.98 -1.06
C VAL A 212 14.57 10.50 -0.10
N PHE A 213 15.73 9.84 -0.08
CA PHE A 213 16.89 10.22 0.71
C PHE A 213 18.03 10.60 -0.21
N GLU A 214 18.88 11.52 0.24
CA GLU A 214 20.08 11.91 -0.49
C GLU A 214 21.04 10.71 -0.60
N PRO A 215 21.71 10.50 -1.75
CA PRO A 215 22.69 9.43 -1.90
C PRO A 215 23.79 9.54 -0.86
N ASN A 216 24.15 8.40 -0.26
CA ASN A 216 25.14 8.36 0.80
C ASN A 216 26.09 7.17 0.61
N ASP A 217 27.38 7.47 0.42
CA ASP A 217 28.45 6.49 0.20
C ASP A 217 29.16 6.04 1.50
N ASN A 218 28.67 6.48 2.66
CA ASN A 218 29.27 6.12 3.95
C ASN A 218 29.01 4.66 4.32
N TYR A 219 29.95 4.07 5.07
CA TYR A 219 29.80 2.71 5.63
C TYR A 219 28.57 2.56 6.53
N VAL A 220 28.21 3.63 7.25
CA VAL A 220 26.94 3.73 7.98
C VAL A 220 26.04 4.66 7.18
N HIS A 221 24.94 4.12 6.66
CA HIS A 221 23.96 4.93 5.94
C HIS A 221 23.26 5.89 6.90
N VAL A 222 23.47 7.19 6.67
CA VAL A 222 22.69 8.28 7.27
C VAL A 222 21.65 8.70 6.23
N TYR A 223 20.38 8.59 6.59
CA TYR A 223 19.26 8.90 5.71
C TYR A 223 18.88 10.38 5.82
N GLU A 224 19.49 11.21 4.99
CA GLU A 224 19.12 12.62 4.88
C GLU A 224 17.96 12.77 3.89
N ALA A 225 16.87 13.43 4.30
CA ALA A 225 15.70 13.58 3.44
C ALA A 225 15.97 14.54 2.26
N LYS A 226 15.60 14.12 1.05
CA LYS A 226 15.65 14.97 -0.14
C LYS A 226 14.74 16.17 0.00
N ARG A 227 15.21 17.32 -0.50
CA ARG A 227 14.42 18.57 -0.54
C ARG A 227 13.90 18.93 -1.92
N SER A 228 14.46 18.33 -2.97
CA SER A 228 14.08 18.55 -4.36
C SER A 228 13.77 17.20 -5.00
N PHE A 229 12.68 17.14 -5.77
CA PHE A 229 12.22 15.91 -6.41
C PHE A 229 12.21 16.12 -7.93
N GLY A 230 12.50 15.07 -8.69
CA GLY A 230 12.47 15.08 -10.15
C GLY A 230 11.50 14.04 -10.71
N PRO A 231 11.49 13.89 -12.04
CA PRO A 231 10.67 12.90 -12.73
C PRO A 231 10.86 11.46 -12.25
N GLU A 232 12.08 11.10 -11.81
CA GLU A 232 12.38 9.77 -11.29
C GLU A 232 11.59 9.45 -10.02
N GLU A 233 11.28 10.46 -9.20
CA GLU A 233 10.49 10.30 -8.00
C GLU A 233 8.98 10.40 -8.26
N TRP A 234 8.49 10.80 -9.43
CA TRP A 234 7.04 10.93 -9.67
C TRP A 234 6.32 9.59 -9.91
N ARG A 235 6.97 8.47 -9.58
CA ARG A 235 6.40 7.13 -9.65
C ARG A 235 5.46 6.88 -8.47
N ARG A 236 4.56 5.91 -8.64
CA ARG A 236 3.67 5.44 -7.57
C ARG A 236 4.46 5.10 -6.30
N MET A 237 3.95 5.49 -5.14
CA MET A 237 4.65 5.34 -3.84
C MET A 237 4.95 3.87 -3.48
N VAL A 238 4.26 2.91 -4.09
CA VAL A 238 4.59 1.47 -3.97
C VAL A 238 6.01 1.12 -4.44
N TYR A 239 6.62 1.94 -5.29
CA TYR A 239 8.01 1.80 -5.76
C TYR A 239 9.02 2.59 -4.91
N GLN A 240 8.59 3.26 -3.85
CA GLN A 240 9.48 4.00 -2.96
C GLN A 240 10.41 3.04 -2.23
N PHE A 241 11.70 3.34 -2.21
CA PHE A 241 12.66 2.66 -1.34
C PHE A 241 12.31 2.90 0.13
N LYS A 242 12.14 1.81 0.89
CA LYS A 242 11.80 1.83 2.32
C LYS A 242 12.96 1.25 3.15
N PRO A 243 13.87 2.10 3.67
CA PRO A 243 14.84 1.65 4.66
C PRO A 243 14.13 1.16 5.92
N ARG A 244 14.65 0.09 6.54
CA ARG A 244 14.12 -0.36 7.85
C ARG A 244 14.47 0.67 8.90
N MET A 245 13.58 0.88 9.87
CA MET A 245 13.77 1.82 11.00
C MET A 245 13.84 3.31 10.62
N GLU A 246 13.55 3.68 9.37
CA GLU A 246 13.56 5.06 8.91
C GLU A 246 12.27 5.39 8.14
N GLN A 247 11.82 6.64 8.23
CA GLN A 247 10.55 7.07 7.65
C GLN A 247 10.74 8.17 6.59
N ASP A 248 9.81 8.20 5.64
CA ASP A 248 9.67 9.32 4.72
C ASP A 248 9.32 10.59 5.50
N GLN A 249 10.05 11.68 5.28
CA GLN A 249 9.87 12.92 6.05
C GLN A 249 8.48 13.55 5.85
N THR A 250 7.88 13.41 4.67
CA THR A 250 6.58 14.03 4.35
C THR A 250 5.43 13.09 4.68
N PHE A 251 5.47 11.86 4.16
CA PHE A 251 4.37 10.91 4.20
C PHE A 251 4.49 9.85 5.29
N GLY A 252 5.66 9.74 5.96
CA GLY A 252 5.88 8.79 7.05
C GLY A 252 4.94 8.99 8.23
N VAL A 253 4.56 10.25 8.50
CA VAL A 253 3.63 10.60 9.59
C VAL A 253 2.17 10.20 9.31
N PHE A 254 1.84 9.73 8.10
CA PHE A 254 0.48 9.32 7.70
C PHE A 254 0.23 7.85 8.01
N ASP A 255 0.54 7.45 9.25
CA ASP A 255 0.35 6.08 9.74
C ASP A 255 1.03 5.01 8.85
N CYS A 256 2.19 5.35 8.27
CA CYS A 256 2.99 4.38 7.52
C CYS A 256 3.42 3.24 8.45
N PRO A 257 3.31 1.98 8.00
CA PRO A 257 3.78 0.84 8.77
C PRO A 257 5.30 0.89 8.92
N ASP A 258 5.79 0.44 10.06
CA ASP A 258 7.22 0.16 10.23
C ASP A 258 7.58 -1.07 9.40
N ALA A 259 8.56 -0.94 8.51
CA ALA A 259 9.02 -2.04 7.65
C ALA A 259 9.67 -3.19 8.45
N ALA A 260 9.97 -3.00 9.74
CA ALA A 260 10.47 -4.03 10.64
C ALA A 260 9.37 -4.84 11.34
N LEU A 261 8.10 -4.39 11.31
CA LEU A 261 7.02 -4.99 12.09
C LEU A 261 5.81 -5.42 11.23
N PRO A 262 5.15 -6.54 11.57
CA PRO A 262 3.90 -6.91 10.91
C PRO A 262 2.82 -5.89 11.26
N THR A 263 2.20 -5.29 10.23
CA THR A 263 1.11 -4.33 10.40
C THR A 263 -0.19 -4.87 9.79
N PRO A 264 -0.97 -5.69 10.53
CA PRO A 264 -2.18 -6.30 10.01
C PRO A 264 -3.33 -5.30 9.79
N LYS A 265 -3.26 -4.15 10.48
CA LYS A 265 -4.15 -3.02 10.36
C LYS A 265 -3.34 -1.75 10.61
N ARG A 266 -3.40 -0.81 9.67
CA ARG A 266 -2.82 0.53 9.85
C ARG A 266 -3.68 1.33 10.82
N THR A 267 -3.04 2.08 11.72
CA THR A 267 -3.74 3.09 12.51
C THR A 267 -4.21 4.21 11.61
N ARG A 268 -5.19 4.99 12.08
CA ARG A 268 -5.65 6.20 11.39
C ARG A 268 -5.71 7.29 12.43
N SER A 269 -4.62 8.06 12.50
CA SER A 269 -4.49 9.20 13.38
C SER A 269 -4.86 10.47 12.63
N THR A 270 -5.30 11.49 13.37
CA THR A 270 -5.45 12.85 12.84
C THR A 270 -4.60 13.75 13.72
N THR A 271 -3.39 14.04 13.25
CA THR A 271 -2.41 14.81 14.02
C THR A 271 -2.12 16.16 13.35
N PRO A 272 -1.79 17.20 14.14
CA PRO A 272 -1.34 18.47 13.58
C PRO A 272 -0.11 18.32 12.67
N LEU A 273 0.78 17.36 12.97
CA LEU A 273 1.97 17.09 12.16
C LEU A 273 1.62 16.66 10.73
N GLN A 274 0.58 15.87 10.54
CA GLN A 274 0.14 15.47 9.21
C GLN A 274 -0.37 16.68 8.41
N ALA A 275 -1.22 17.52 9.01
CA ALA A 275 -1.71 18.74 8.36
C ALA A 275 -0.57 19.73 8.07
N LEU A 276 0.40 19.86 8.97
CA LEU A 276 1.57 20.72 8.79
C LEU A 276 2.54 20.19 7.72
N ASN A 277 2.63 18.87 7.52
CA ASN A 277 3.40 18.29 6.43
C ASN A 277 2.75 18.55 5.07
N LEU A 278 1.43 18.37 4.94
CA LEU A 278 0.72 18.76 3.71
C LEU A 278 0.82 20.26 3.45
N LEU A 279 0.93 21.06 4.50
CA LEU A 279 1.14 22.48 4.33
C LEU A 279 2.59 22.73 3.88
N ASN A 280 3.61 22.34 4.62
CA ASN A 280 4.94 22.93 4.52
C ASN A 280 6.02 22.08 3.83
N SER A 281 5.74 20.81 3.52
CA SER A 281 6.81 19.93 3.04
C SER A 281 7.30 20.31 1.64
N PRO A 282 8.61 20.17 1.36
CA PRO A 282 9.18 20.56 0.06
C PRO A 282 8.49 19.87 -1.13
N PHE A 283 8.14 18.58 -0.97
CA PHE A 283 7.38 17.84 -1.97
C PHE A 283 6.06 18.55 -2.30
N ILE A 284 5.29 18.96 -1.30
CA ILE A 284 3.99 19.59 -1.52
C ILE A 284 4.14 20.95 -2.19
N LEU A 285 5.08 21.77 -1.73
CA LEU A 285 5.33 23.08 -2.33
C LEU A 285 5.71 22.97 -3.80
N GLN A 286 6.55 21.99 -4.15
CA GLN A 286 6.90 21.70 -5.53
C GLN A 286 5.67 21.28 -6.35
N GLN A 287 4.85 20.36 -5.83
CA GLN A 287 3.64 19.90 -6.52
C GLN A 287 2.59 21.00 -6.66
N CYS A 288 2.48 21.93 -5.70
CA CYS A 288 1.62 23.10 -5.82
C CYS A 288 2.08 24.02 -6.96
N GLY A 289 3.39 24.18 -7.15
CA GLY A 289 3.95 24.90 -8.29
C GLY A 289 3.56 24.25 -9.62
N ILE A 290 3.74 22.93 -9.73
CA ILE A 290 3.42 22.17 -10.95
C ILE A 290 1.91 22.23 -11.24
N LEU A 291 1.06 22.00 -10.23
CA LEU A 291 -0.39 22.12 -10.39
C LEU A 291 -0.79 23.53 -10.81
N SER A 292 -0.22 24.58 -10.22
CA SER A 292 -0.55 25.95 -10.60
C SER A 292 -0.23 26.28 -12.06
N GLN A 293 0.87 25.74 -12.59
CA GLN A 293 1.23 25.89 -14.01
C GLN A 293 0.23 25.14 -14.89
N ARG A 294 -0.08 23.89 -14.53
CA ARG A 294 -1.08 23.09 -15.24
C ARG A 294 -2.44 23.78 -15.30
N LEU A 295 -2.90 24.40 -14.21
CA LEU A 295 -4.18 25.12 -14.19
C LEU A 295 -4.20 26.28 -15.19
N VAL A 296 -3.12 27.04 -15.29
CA VAL A 296 -3.00 28.13 -16.26
C VAL A 296 -2.95 27.60 -17.70
N GLU A 297 -2.23 26.49 -17.93
CA GLU A 297 -2.11 25.87 -19.25
C GLU A 297 -3.44 25.26 -19.73
N ASP A 298 -4.15 24.55 -18.86
CA ASP A 298 -5.35 23.79 -19.19
C ASP A 298 -6.63 24.65 -19.19
N ALA A 299 -6.74 25.64 -18.30
CA ALA A 299 -7.94 26.50 -18.17
C ALA A 299 -7.77 27.91 -18.75
N GLY A 300 -6.56 28.33 -19.11
CA GLY A 300 -6.28 29.66 -19.63
C GLY A 300 -6.10 30.71 -18.52
N ALA A 301 -6.37 31.98 -18.84
CA ALA A 301 -6.02 33.11 -17.98
C ALA A 301 -7.10 33.50 -16.95
N ASP A 302 -8.32 33.01 -17.06
CA ASP A 302 -9.40 33.32 -16.12
C ASP A 302 -9.21 32.54 -14.81
N VAL A 303 -9.17 33.26 -13.69
CA VAL A 303 -9.02 32.69 -12.36
C VAL A 303 -10.20 31.80 -11.98
N SER A 304 -11.41 32.16 -12.42
CA SER A 304 -12.63 31.41 -12.13
C SER A 304 -12.57 30.02 -12.77
N ASP A 305 -12.15 29.96 -14.03
CA ASP A 305 -11.99 28.71 -14.79
C ASP A 305 -10.87 27.84 -14.21
N GLN A 306 -9.76 28.45 -13.76
CA GLN A 306 -8.67 27.76 -13.07
C GLN A 306 -9.13 27.13 -11.75
N ILE A 307 -9.93 27.85 -10.95
CA ILE A 307 -10.51 27.35 -9.70
C ILE A 307 -11.48 26.20 -10.00
N GLU A 308 -12.36 26.34 -10.98
CA GLU A 308 -13.30 25.28 -11.34
C GLU A 308 -12.57 24.01 -11.81
N LEU A 309 -11.51 24.15 -12.61
CA LEU A 309 -10.67 23.02 -13.00
C LEU A 309 -10.02 22.36 -11.79
N ALA A 310 -9.47 23.13 -10.85
CA ALA A 310 -8.85 22.58 -9.65
C ALA A 310 -9.84 21.77 -8.78
N PHE A 311 -11.07 22.27 -8.60
CA PHE A 311 -12.13 21.56 -7.88
C PHE A 311 -12.53 20.25 -8.59
N ARG A 312 -12.66 20.27 -9.92
CA ARG A 312 -12.96 19.05 -10.69
C ARG A 312 -11.85 18.02 -10.59
N LEU A 313 -10.58 18.45 -10.64
CA LEU A 313 -9.44 17.55 -10.52
C LEU A 313 -9.29 16.98 -9.10
N ALA A 314 -9.41 17.81 -8.07
CA ALA A 314 -9.16 17.41 -6.68
C ALA A 314 -10.36 16.72 -6.01
N PHE A 315 -11.58 17.18 -6.27
CA PHE A 315 -12.80 16.76 -5.57
C PHE A 315 -13.85 16.11 -6.48
N GLY A 316 -13.67 16.14 -7.80
CA GLY A 316 -14.61 15.53 -8.75
C GLY A 316 -15.94 16.28 -8.90
N ARG A 317 -16.02 17.54 -8.46
CA ARG A 317 -17.20 18.41 -8.55
C ARG A 317 -16.81 19.86 -8.85
N SER A 318 -17.78 20.70 -9.22
CA SER A 318 -17.59 22.16 -9.29
C SER A 318 -17.68 22.80 -7.89
N PRO A 319 -17.03 23.96 -7.67
CA PRO A 319 -17.18 24.70 -6.41
C PRO A 319 -18.59 25.28 -6.28
N CYS A 320 -19.07 25.47 -5.05
CA CYS A 320 -20.26 26.29 -4.81
C CYS A 320 -19.89 27.79 -4.78
N ASP A 321 -20.88 28.68 -4.83
CA ASP A 321 -20.67 30.13 -4.91
C ASP A 321 -19.78 30.68 -3.78
N THR A 322 -19.92 30.14 -2.56
CA THR A 322 -19.10 30.55 -1.41
C THR A 322 -17.66 30.05 -1.51
N GLU A 323 -17.47 28.84 -2.03
CA GLU A 323 -16.14 28.28 -2.27
C GLU A 323 -15.42 29.03 -3.38
N LEU A 324 -16.11 29.34 -4.48
CA LEU A 324 -15.58 30.09 -5.60
C LEU A 324 -15.15 31.48 -5.17
N THR A 325 -16.03 32.23 -4.50
CA THR A 325 -15.73 33.58 -4.00
C THR A 325 -14.52 33.58 -3.03
N SER A 326 -14.44 32.59 -2.15
CA SER A 326 -13.33 32.48 -1.19
C SER A 326 -12.01 32.10 -1.88
N ALA A 327 -12.07 31.22 -2.87
CA ALA A 327 -10.92 30.79 -3.66
C ALA A 327 -10.39 31.95 -4.53
N GLU A 328 -11.26 32.72 -5.18
CA GLU A 328 -10.88 33.91 -5.94
C GLU A 328 -10.16 34.93 -5.07
N ALA A 329 -10.71 35.23 -3.88
CA ALA A 329 -10.06 36.14 -2.93
C ALA A 329 -8.66 35.64 -2.54
N LEU A 330 -8.50 34.35 -2.29
CA LEU A 330 -7.21 33.74 -1.95
C LEU A 330 -6.21 33.81 -3.12
N VAL A 331 -6.64 33.46 -4.34
CA VAL A 331 -5.80 33.50 -5.54
C VAL A 331 -5.37 34.93 -5.86
N ASN A 332 -6.29 35.90 -5.77
CA ASN A 332 -5.98 37.31 -6.03
C ASN A 332 -4.98 37.89 -5.01
N GLN A 333 -5.03 37.45 -3.75
CA GLN A 333 -4.14 37.96 -2.71
C GLN A 333 -2.77 37.25 -2.67
N TYR A 334 -2.73 35.94 -2.94
CA TYR A 334 -1.57 35.10 -2.65
C TYR A 334 -1.11 34.21 -3.82
N GLY A 335 -1.87 34.18 -4.92
CA GLY A 335 -1.58 33.40 -6.12
C GLY A 335 -2.05 31.95 -6.06
N LEU A 336 -2.09 31.32 -7.25
CA LEU A 336 -2.50 29.93 -7.43
C LEU A 336 -1.70 28.90 -6.61
N PRO A 337 -0.38 29.01 -6.39
CA PRO A 337 0.35 28.01 -5.60
C PRO A 337 -0.16 27.89 -4.16
N ILE A 338 -0.57 29.00 -3.54
CA ILE A 338 -1.14 29.00 -2.19
C ILE A 338 -2.55 28.43 -2.19
N PHE A 339 -3.34 28.67 -3.23
CA PHE A 339 -4.63 28.01 -3.41
C PHE A 339 -4.48 26.48 -3.57
N CYS A 340 -3.56 26.01 -4.42
CA CYS A 340 -3.28 24.57 -4.60
C CYS A 340 -2.89 23.90 -3.27
N ARG A 341 -2.13 24.61 -2.44
CA ARG A 341 -1.74 24.17 -1.10
C ARG A 341 -2.93 24.00 -0.17
N ALA A 342 -3.92 24.91 -0.23
CA ALA A 342 -5.16 24.79 0.53
C ALA A 342 -5.98 23.58 0.06
N MET A 343 -6.03 23.33 -1.25
CA MET A 343 -6.73 22.19 -1.84
C MET A 343 -6.17 20.85 -1.34
N PHE A 344 -4.85 20.66 -1.37
CA PHE A 344 -4.21 19.43 -0.87
C PHE A 344 -4.36 19.21 0.64
N ASN A 345 -4.65 20.26 1.41
CA ASN A 345 -4.85 20.16 2.86
C ASN A 345 -6.33 20.09 3.26
N ALA A 346 -7.25 20.10 2.29
CA ALA A 346 -8.69 20.01 2.57
C ALA A 346 -9.07 18.59 3.03
N ASN A 347 -10.05 18.49 3.94
CA ASN A 347 -10.58 17.19 4.34
C ASN A 347 -11.19 16.41 3.16
N GLU A 348 -11.83 17.10 2.22
CA GLU A 348 -12.38 16.46 1.02
C GLU A 348 -11.31 15.81 0.15
N PHE A 349 -10.06 16.30 0.20
CA PHE A 349 -8.92 15.66 -0.47
C PHE A 349 -8.46 14.38 0.23
N LEU A 350 -8.56 14.35 1.55
CA LEU A 350 -7.94 13.32 2.39
C LEU A 350 -8.88 12.17 2.74
N TYR A 351 -10.18 12.31 2.51
CA TYR A 351 -11.18 11.33 2.92
C TYR A 351 -11.94 10.78 1.72
N VAL A 352 -12.14 9.46 1.71
CA VAL A 352 -13.06 8.79 0.78
C VAL A 352 -14.39 8.60 1.48
N ASN A 353 -15.45 9.05 0.79
CA ASN A 353 -16.84 9.06 1.25
C ASN A 353 -17.68 7.96 0.62
#